data_AF-A0A2T3B1Y3-F1
#
_entry.id   AF-A0A2T3B1Y3-F1
#
_cell.length_a   1.000
_cell.length_b   1.000
_cell.length_c   1.000
_cell.angle_alpha   90.00
_cell.angle_beta   90.00
_cell.angle_gamma   90.00
#
_symmetry.space_group_name_H-M   'P 1'
#
loop_
_entity.id
_entity.type
_entity.pdbx_description
1 polymer ?
#
loop_
_entity_poly.entity_id
_entity_poly.type
_entity_poly.pdbx_seq_one_letter_code
_entity_poly.pdbx_strand_id
1 'polypeptide(L)' 'RPNKKLLDRYLSPFKVTYIMLNKLAYKLKLPLVFKIYLMFYISLLELYYYRA' A
#
# COMPACT_ATOMS: atom_id res chain seq x y z
N ARG A 1 -12.49 19.89 19.65
CA ARG A 1 -12.55 18.96 18.50
C ARG A 1 -11.69 17.76 18.88
N PRO A 2 -12.22 16.52 18.99
CA PRO A 2 -11.38 15.41 19.43
C PRO A 2 -10.31 15.18 18.36
N ASN A 3 -9.05 15.38 18.72
CA ASN A 3 -7.89 15.00 17.91
C ASN A 3 -7.87 13.46 17.86
N LYS A 4 -8.61 12.89 16.92
CA LYS A 4 -8.39 11.50 16.50
C LYS A 4 -6.93 11.43 16.10
N LYS A 5 -6.10 10.78 16.93
CA LYS A 5 -4.70 10.49 16.62
C LYS A 5 -4.66 9.98 15.17
N LEU A 6 -3.81 10.58 14.34
CA LEU A 6 -3.61 10.13 12.97
C LEU A 6 -3.34 8.62 13.05
N LEU A 7 -4.22 7.85 12.40
CA LEU A 7 -4.05 6.41 12.24
C LEU A 7 -2.64 6.14 11.67
N ASP A 8 -2.13 4.93 11.84
CA ASP A 8 -0.84 4.53 11.27
C ASP A 8 -0.71 5.05 9.83
N ARG A 9 0.39 5.79 9.58
CA ARG A 9 0.61 6.51 8.31
C ARG A 9 0.61 5.57 7.09
N TYR A 10 0.80 4.27 7.32
CA TYR A 10 0.83 3.21 6.33
C TYR A 10 -0.04 2.04 6.78
N LEU A 11 -0.79 1.47 5.82
CA LEU A 11 -1.61 0.30 6.06
C LEU A 11 -0.84 -0.96 5.69
N SER A 12 -0.36 -1.69 6.70
CA SER A 12 0.18 -3.07 6.63
C SER A 12 1.28 -3.37 5.59
N PRO A 13 2.03 -4.47 5.74
CA PRO A 13 2.73 -5.05 4.60
C PRO A 13 1.74 -5.74 3.65
N PHE A 14 1.65 -5.25 2.42
CA PHE A 14 0.95 -5.94 1.34
C PHE A 14 1.95 -6.61 0.39
N LYS A 15 1.61 -7.82 -0.09
CA LYS A 15 2.41 -8.52 -1.09
C LYS A 15 2.15 -7.96 -2.49
N VAL A 16 3.21 -7.67 -3.24
CA VAL A 16 3.14 -7.37 -4.66
C VAL A 16 2.80 -8.66 -5.42
N THR A 17 1.81 -8.59 -6.30
CA THR A 17 1.36 -9.71 -7.15
C THR A 17 1.80 -9.56 -8.59
N TYR A 18 1.93 -8.32 -9.08
CA TYR A 18 2.33 -8.06 -10.45
C TYR A 18 3.02 -6.70 -10.57
N ILE A 19 4.05 -6.66 -11.40
CA ILE A 19 4.82 -5.46 -11.73
C ILE A 19 4.41 -5.02 -13.13
N MET A 20 3.94 -3.78 -13.26
CA MET A 20 3.57 -3.23 -14.57
C MET A 20 4.79 -3.06 -15.46
N LEU A 21 4.59 -3.19 -16.79
CA LEU A 21 5.63 -3.14 -17.81
C LEU A 21 6.53 -1.90 -17.73
N ASN A 22 5.97 -0.76 -17.31
CA ASN A 22 6.73 0.49 -17.16
C ASN A 22 7.38 0.65 -15.77
N LYS A 23 7.27 -0.35 -14.88
CA LYS A 23 7.79 -0.32 -13.50
C LYS A 23 7.34 0.89 -12.67
N LEU A 24 6.24 1.55 -13.02
CA LEU A 24 5.73 2.72 -12.29
C LEU A 24 4.65 2.36 -11.25
N ALA A 25 4.05 1.18 -11.38
CA ALA A 25 2.97 0.74 -10.52
C ALA A 25 3.04 -0.76 -10.22
N TYR A 26 2.55 -1.11 -9.04
CA TYR A 26 2.42 -2.47 -8.56
C TYR A 26 0.95 -2.82 -8.32
N LYS A 27 0.60 -4.07 -8.63
CA LYS A 27 -0.67 -4.66 -8.18
C LYS A 27 -0.43 -5.34 -6.84
N LEU A 28 -1.18 -4.95 -5.81
CA LEU A 28 -1.09 -5.51 -4.46
C LEU A 28 -2.17 -6.56 -4.22
N LYS A 29 -1.85 -7.57 -3.40
CA LYS A 29 -2.85 -8.47 -2.84
C LYS A 29 -3.48 -7.81 -1.61
N LEU A 30 -4.66 -7.21 -1.80
CA LEU A 30 -5.44 -6.64 -0.69
C LEU A 30 -6.46 -7.66 -0.16
N PRO A 31 -6.73 -7.64 1.16
CA PRO A 31 -7.91 -8.29 1.72
C PRO A 31 -9.20 -7.77 1.06
N LEU A 32 -10.20 -8.65 0.88
CA LEU A 32 -11.51 -8.33 0.29
C LEU A 32 -12.30 -7.27 1.09
N VAL A 33 -11.87 -6.97 2.32
CA VAL A 33 -12.44 -5.91 3.16
C VAL A 33 -12.22 -4.54 2.53
N PHE A 34 -11.15 -4.35 1.76
CA PHE A 34 -10.85 -3.09 1.10
C PHE A 34 -11.58 -2.98 -0.24
N LYS A 35 -12.47 -1.98 -0.36
CA LYS A 35 -13.16 -1.61 -1.60
C LYS A 35 -12.37 -0.56 -2.40
N ILE A 36 -11.07 -0.79 -2.59
CA ILE A 36 -10.18 0.11 -3.32
C ILE A 36 -9.49 -0.62 -4.47
N TYR A 37 -8.96 0.14 -5.42
CA TYR A 37 -8.18 -0.43 -6.52
C TYR A 37 -6.95 -1.17 -6.00
N LEU A 38 -6.62 -2.30 -6.65
CA LEU A 38 -5.45 -3.11 -6.31
C LEU A 38 -4.14 -2.53 -6.90
N MET A 39 -4.23 -1.52 -7.76
CA MET A 39 -3.06 -0.91 -8.42
C MET A 39 -2.63 0.36 -7.70
N PHE A 40 -1.34 0.45 -7.40
CA PHE A 40 -0.74 1.59 -6.72
C PHE A 40 0.56 1.99 -7.40
N TYR A 41 0.76 3.30 -7.55
CA TYR A 41 2.04 3.85 -8.00
C TYR A 41 3.12 3.64 -6.95
N ILE A 42 4.37 3.44 -7.37
CA ILE A 42 5.51 3.23 -6.46
C ILE A 42 5.68 4.41 -5.50
N SER A 43 5.38 5.64 -5.93
CA SER A 43 5.46 6.85 -5.10
C SER A 43 4.54 6.83 -3.88
N LEU A 44 3.52 5.97 -3.86
CA LEU A 44 2.57 5.81 -2.77
C LEU A 44 2.90 4.61 -1.86
N LEU A 45 3.97 3.87 -2.17
CA LEU A 45 4.34 2.63 -1.48
C LEU A 45 5.67 2.80 -0.75
N GLU A 46 5.81 2.12 0.38
CA GLU A 46 7.05 2.06 1.15
C GLU A 46 7.46 0.59 1.33
N LEU A 47 8.75 0.29 1.16
CA LEU A 47 9.28 -1.06 1.34
C LEU A 47 9.26 -1.45 2.81
N TYR A 48 8.55 -2.52 3.14
CA TYR A 48 8.37 -2.98 4.52
C TYR A 48 9.68 -3.31 5.24
N TYR A 49 10.66 -3.90 4.54
CA TYR A 49 11.94 -4.33 5.11
C TYR A 49 12.83 -3.17 5.59
N TYR A 50 12.59 -1.93 5.16
CA TYR A 50 13.38 -0.77 5.60
C TYR A 50 13.01 -0.26 7.00
N ARG A 51 11.98 -0.83 7.64
CA ARG A 51 11.52 -0.45 8.99
C ARG A 51 11.81 -1.49 10.07
N ALA A 52 12.49 -2.60 9.73
CA ALA A 52 12.87 -3.64 10.68
C ALA A 52 14.26 -3.38 11.28
#